data_AF-A0A8R1I0X7-F1
#
_entry.id   AF-A0A8R1I0X7-F1
#
_cell.length_a   1.000
_cell.length_b   1.000
_cell.length_c   1.000
_cell.angle_alpha   90.00
_cell.angle_beta   90.00
_cell.angle_gamma   90.00
#
_symmetry.space_group_name_H-M   'P 1'
#
loop_
_entity.id
_entity.type
_entity.pdbx_description
1 polymer ?
#
loop_
_entity_poly.entity_id
_entity_poly.type
_entity_poly.pdbx_seq_one_letter_code
_entity_poly.pdbx_strand_id
1 'polypeptide(L)'
;MQSLESSLQMIQDLEQMNIDGVQTVAALEDQDEQLDKIEANLSKVNDDLNVVSHNVTDMEHCGCNIFRILCAPFKYFRKRESDIIKEEVLEKFTNNKLKQKDDDTVIFRSSNKRRESTGDFLKRLTCDTIEDELEKNLIHIDQGIECVKNLAIDMHVQLKIQEPKLDRIEELTETNDSVVEGVNDKVKKLLH
;
A
#
# COMPACT_ATOMS: atom_id res chain seq x y z
N MET A 1 -35.77 -0.85 -34.49
CA MET A 1 -36.00 0.06 -33.35
C MET A 1 -35.37 -0.47 -32.07
N GLN A 2 -35.66 -1.70 -31.62
CA GLN A 2 -35.10 -2.25 -30.38
C GLN A 2 -33.56 -2.19 -30.29
N SER A 3 -32.83 -2.46 -31.38
CA SER A 3 -31.35 -2.36 -31.38
C SER A 3 -30.82 -0.93 -31.21
N LEU A 4 -31.56 0.06 -31.73
CA LEU A 4 -31.17 1.47 -31.61
C LEU A 4 -31.37 1.94 -30.16
N GLU A 5 -32.53 1.66 -29.59
CA GLU A 5 -32.82 1.94 -28.18
C GLU A 5 -31.83 1.27 -27.23
N SER A 6 -31.48 0.00 -27.50
CA SER A 6 -30.45 -0.71 -26.72
C SER A 6 -29.06 -0.07 -26.84
N SER A 7 -28.69 0.45 -28.01
CA SER A 7 -27.39 1.13 -28.18
C SER A 7 -27.35 2.48 -27.47
N LEU A 8 -28.47 3.22 -27.44
CA LEU A 8 -28.58 4.48 -26.70
C LEU A 8 -28.48 4.24 -25.19
N GLN A 9 -29.16 3.22 -24.68
CA GLN A 9 -29.01 2.84 -23.27
C GLN A 9 -27.56 2.47 -22.93
N MET A 10 -26.91 1.69 -23.80
CA MET A 10 -25.51 1.30 -23.59
C MET A 10 -24.55 2.51 -23.57
N ILE A 11 -24.79 3.51 -24.41
CA ILE A 11 -24.03 4.77 -24.37
C ILE A 11 -24.19 5.45 -23.02
N GLN A 12 -25.43 5.61 -22.56
CA GLN A 12 -25.71 6.24 -21.27
C GLN A 12 -25.05 5.49 -20.11
N ASP A 13 -25.12 4.15 -20.12
CA ASP A 13 -24.50 3.32 -19.11
C ASP A 13 -22.97 3.47 -19.13
N LEU A 14 -22.34 3.52 -20.32
CA LEU A 14 -20.89 3.71 -20.45
C LEU A 14 -20.43 5.10 -20.03
N GLU A 15 -21.19 6.15 -20.34
CA GLU A 15 -20.90 7.51 -19.87
C GLU A 15 -20.93 7.58 -18.34
N GLN A 16 -21.94 6.94 -17.72
CA GLN A 16 -22.03 6.87 -16.27
C GLN A 16 -20.87 6.07 -15.67
N MET A 17 -20.54 4.90 -16.23
CA MET A 17 -19.39 4.09 -15.78
C MET A 17 -18.07 4.86 -15.88
N ASN A 18 -17.92 5.70 -16.90
CA ASN A 18 -16.73 6.54 -17.06
C ASN A 18 -16.62 7.57 -15.93
N ILE A 19 -17.71 8.27 -15.62
CA ILE A 19 -17.75 9.25 -14.53
C ILE A 19 -17.41 8.58 -13.20
N ASP A 20 -18.08 7.44 -12.92
CA ASP A 20 -17.87 6.70 -11.68
C ASP A 20 -16.44 6.12 -11.61
N GLY A 21 -15.91 5.66 -12.73
CA GLY A 21 -14.54 5.15 -12.84
C GLY A 21 -13.50 6.24 -12.59
N VAL A 22 -13.66 7.43 -13.17
CA VAL A 22 -12.78 8.59 -12.89
C VAL A 22 -12.83 8.98 -11.41
N GLN A 23 -14.02 9.03 -10.82
CA GLN A 23 -14.15 9.31 -9.38
C GLN A 23 -13.47 8.23 -8.53
N THR A 24 -13.57 6.97 -8.93
CA THR A 24 -12.95 5.86 -8.22
C THR A 24 -11.43 5.91 -8.30
N VAL A 25 -10.86 6.21 -9.48
CA VAL A 25 -9.42 6.41 -9.66
C VAL A 25 -8.93 7.57 -8.79
N ALA A 26 -9.63 8.71 -8.78
CA ALA A 26 -9.26 9.85 -7.93
C ALA A 26 -9.32 9.50 -6.43
N ALA A 27 -10.34 8.75 -6.00
CA ALA A 27 -10.45 8.30 -4.62
C ALA A 27 -9.33 7.33 -4.22
N LEU A 28 -8.86 6.49 -5.15
CA LEU A 28 -7.71 5.61 -4.92
C LEU A 28 -6.40 6.42 -4.82
N GLU A 29 -6.21 7.49 -5.59
CA GLU A 29 -5.08 8.41 -5.44
C GLU A 29 -5.08 9.09 -4.07
N ASP A 30 -6.23 9.58 -3.62
CA ASP A 30 -6.38 10.18 -2.29
C ASP A 30 -6.11 9.17 -1.17
N GLN A 31 -6.51 7.90 -1.35
CA GLN A 31 -6.22 6.82 -0.41
C GLN A 31 -4.72 6.52 -0.35
N ASP A 32 -4.03 6.55 -1.50
CA ASP A 32 -2.59 6.32 -1.55
C ASP A 32 -1.81 7.36 -0.73
N GLU A 33 -2.19 8.64 -0.83
CA GLU A 33 -1.59 9.71 -0.01
C GLU A 33 -1.90 9.52 1.49
N GLN A 34 -3.09 9.02 1.83
CA GLN A 34 -3.45 8.70 3.21
C GLN A 34 -2.61 7.54 3.77
N LEU A 35 -2.35 6.51 2.98
CA LEU A 35 -1.46 5.41 3.38
C LEU A 35 -0.05 5.92 3.67
N ASP A 36 0.49 6.81 2.83
CA ASP A 36 1.82 7.42 3.08
C ASP A 36 1.85 8.20 4.40
N LYS A 37 0.78 8.95 4.72
CA LYS A 37 0.66 9.66 6.00
C LYS A 37 0.58 8.69 7.17
N ILE A 38 -0.15 7.59 7.04
CA ILE A 38 -0.26 6.56 8.09
C ILE A 38 1.09 5.88 8.33
N GLU A 39 1.77 5.46 7.26
CA GLU A 39 3.09 4.83 7.33
C GLU A 39 4.11 5.76 8.04
N ALA A 40 4.13 7.04 7.67
CA ALA A 40 4.99 8.04 8.30
C ALA A 40 4.65 8.27 9.79
N ASN A 41 3.37 8.33 10.14
CA ASN A 41 2.93 8.49 11.52
C ASN A 41 3.28 7.26 12.37
N LEU A 42 3.08 6.05 11.85
CA LEU A 42 3.44 4.81 12.55
C LEU A 42 4.94 4.68 12.74
N SER A 43 5.74 5.08 11.75
CA SER A 43 7.20 5.13 11.87
C SER A 43 7.63 6.11 12.97
N LYS A 44 7.01 7.29 13.02
CA LYS A 44 7.27 8.27 14.10
C LYS A 44 6.89 7.74 15.48
N VAL A 45 5.72 7.10 15.59
CA VAL A 45 5.28 6.47 16.84
C VAL A 45 6.28 5.41 17.29
N ASN A 46 6.78 4.59 16.36
CA ASN A 46 7.80 3.59 16.65
C ASN A 46 9.08 4.23 17.21
N ASP A 47 9.55 5.32 16.61
CA ASP A 47 10.72 6.07 17.10
C ASP A 47 10.48 6.66 18.49
N ASP A 48 9.32 7.28 18.71
CA ASP A 48 8.93 7.83 20.02
C ASP A 48 8.86 6.73 21.09
N LEU A 49 8.29 5.57 20.75
CA LEU A 49 8.21 4.40 21.64
C LEU A 49 9.59 3.82 21.97
N ASN A 50 10.53 3.83 21.03
CA ASN A 50 11.92 3.44 21.28
C ASN A 50 12.59 4.35 22.31
N VAL A 51 12.36 5.67 22.22
CA VAL A 51 12.87 6.64 23.22
C VAL A 51 12.22 6.41 24.58
N VAL A 52 10.90 6.21 24.64
CA VAL A 52 10.20 5.92 25.89
C VAL A 52 10.71 4.61 26.51
N SER A 53 10.89 3.56 25.71
CA SER A 53 11.41 2.27 26.17
C SER A 53 12.81 2.40 26.77
N HIS A 54 13.69 3.20 26.16
CA HIS A 54 15.01 3.50 26.72
C HIS A 54 14.89 4.24 28.06
N ASN A 55 14.11 5.32 28.11
CA ASN A 55 13.94 6.12 29.33
C ASN A 55 13.34 5.31 30.49
N VAL A 56 12.37 4.43 30.21
CA VAL A 56 11.79 3.53 31.22
C VAL A 56 12.84 2.52 31.71
N THR A 57 13.64 1.97 30.81
CA THR A 57 14.74 1.03 31.17
C THR A 57 15.83 1.73 31.99
N ASP A 58 16.13 3.00 31.70
CA ASP A 58 17.04 3.83 32.50
C ASP A 58 16.47 4.12 33.89
N MET A 59 15.17 4.38 34.00
CA MET A 59 14.48 4.56 35.29
C MET A 59 14.54 3.29 36.15
N GLU A 60 14.38 2.10 35.55
CA GLU A 60 14.60 0.81 36.25
C GLU A 60 16.02 0.70 36.83
N HIS A 61 17.04 1.13 36.07
CA HIS A 61 18.44 1.09 36.52
C HIS A 61 18.78 2.14 37.58
N CYS A 62 18.20 3.33 37.50
CA CYS A 62 18.44 4.43 38.44
C CYS A 62 17.76 4.19 39.79
N GLY A 63 16.51 3.70 39.79
CA GLY A 63 15.75 3.40 41.01
C GLY A 63 16.31 2.23 41.84
N CYS A 64 16.98 1.27 41.20
CA CYS A 64 17.60 0.15 41.89
C CYS A 64 18.98 0.46 42.48
N ASN A 65 19.77 1.39 41.94
CA ASN A 65 21.14 1.61 42.44
C ASN A 65 21.19 2.37 43.77
N ILE A 66 20.22 3.23 44.07
CA ILE A 66 20.19 3.93 45.36
C ILE A 66 19.72 2.98 46.48
N PHE A 67 18.80 2.06 46.17
CA PHE A 67 18.38 1.00 47.10
C PHE A 67 19.38 -0.16 47.22
N ARG A 68 20.23 -0.41 46.19
CA ARG A 68 21.24 -1.49 46.22
C ARG A 68 22.59 -1.07 46.79
N ILE A 69 22.98 0.21 46.64
CA ILE A 69 24.18 0.77 47.30
C ILE A 69 23.96 0.91 48.82
N LEU A 70 22.72 1.10 49.28
CA LEU A 70 22.41 1.19 50.71
C LEU A 70 22.13 -0.17 51.38
N CYS A 71 21.88 -1.26 50.63
CA CYS A 71 21.39 -2.55 51.18
C CYS A 71 22.18 -3.82 50.80
N ALA A 72 23.48 -3.79 50.47
CA ALA A 72 24.29 -5.02 50.54
C ALA A 72 25.80 -4.78 50.76
N PRO A 73 26.45 -5.49 51.70
CA PRO A 73 27.91 -5.55 51.76
C PRO A 73 28.42 -6.52 50.69
N PHE A 74 29.45 -6.08 49.94
CA PHE A 74 30.45 -6.91 49.25
C PHE A 74 29.96 -8.14 48.47
N LYS A 75 29.76 -8.01 47.15
CA LYS A 75 30.23 -9.00 46.17
C LYS A 75 30.76 -8.32 44.92
N TYR A 76 32.08 -8.16 44.88
CA TYR A 76 32.84 -8.06 43.64
C TYR A 76 32.62 -9.32 42.78
N PHE A 77 32.91 -9.20 41.48
CA PHE A 77 32.88 -10.20 40.41
C PHE A 77 31.52 -10.45 39.73
N ARG A 78 31.31 -9.75 38.61
CA ARG A 78 31.18 -10.47 37.33
C ARG A 78 31.64 -9.60 36.16
N LYS A 79 32.64 -10.14 35.46
CA LYS A 79 33.30 -9.59 34.29
C LYS A 79 32.35 -9.77 33.09
N ARG A 80 32.01 -8.65 32.44
CA ARG A 80 31.91 -8.42 30.98
C ARG A 80 31.52 -9.63 30.11
N GLU A 81 30.25 -9.70 29.71
CA GLU A 81 29.76 -10.65 28.67
C GLU A 81 28.72 -10.01 27.74
N SER A 82 28.68 -8.68 27.62
CA SER A 82 27.76 -7.95 26.71
C SER A 82 28.45 -7.33 25.49
N ASP A 83 29.79 -7.37 25.43
CA ASP A 83 30.56 -6.74 24.34
C ASP A 83 30.91 -7.73 23.22
N ILE A 84 30.64 -9.04 23.40
CA ILE A 84 30.93 -10.07 22.38
C ILE A 84 29.72 -10.27 21.45
N ILE A 85 28.49 -10.05 21.93
CA ILE A 85 27.27 -10.30 21.15
C ILE A 85 26.95 -9.13 20.18
N LYS A 86 27.48 -7.92 20.45
CA LYS A 86 27.21 -6.74 19.60
C LYS A 86 27.96 -6.77 18.25
N GLU A 87 29.05 -7.51 18.14
CA GLU A 87 29.84 -7.57 16.90
C GLU A 87 29.32 -8.63 15.92
N GLU A 88 28.77 -9.75 16.41
CA GLU A 88 28.26 -10.82 15.55
C GLU A 88 26.84 -10.56 15.00
N VAL A 89 26.05 -9.72 15.67
CA VAL A 89 24.70 -9.35 15.21
C VAL A 89 24.75 -8.21 14.20
N LEU A 90 25.68 -7.25 14.34
CA LEU A 90 25.80 -6.11 13.43
C LEU A 90 26.34 -6.51 12.04
N GLU A 91 27.17 -7.55 11.96
CA GLU A 91 27.71 -8.07 10.69
C GLU A 91 26.68 -8.86 9.85
N LYS A 92 25.56 -9.27 10.47
CA LYS A 92 24.47 -9.97 9.76
C LYS A 92 23.46 -9.02 9.11
N PHE A 93 23.35 -7.78 9.60
CA PHE A 93 22.47 -6.76 9.00
C PHE A 93 23.11 -6.04 7.80
N THR A 94 24.44 -6.02 7.68
CA THR A 94 25.14 -5.34 6.57
C THR A 94 25.33 -6.21 5.33
N ASN A 95 25.11 -7.53 5.43
CA ASN A 95 25.40 -8.49 4.35
C ASN A 95 24.18 -8.98 3.56
N ASN A 96 22.97 -8.51 3.86
CA ASN A 96 21.83 -8.69 2.96
C ASN A 96 21.87 -7.66 1.82
N LYS A 97 22.89 -7.77 0.96
CA LYS A 97 22.74 -7.39 -0.44
C LYS A 97 21.71 -8.35 -1.06
N LEU A 98 20.44 -7.95 -1.00
CA LEU A 98 19.41 -8.49 -1.87
C LEU A 98 19.88 -8.29 -3.32
N LYS A 99 20.37 -9.41 -3.88
CA LYS A 99 20.26 -9.70 -5.30
C LYS A 99 18.77 -9.75 -5.64
N GLN A 100 18.27 -8.67 -6.22
CA GLN A 100 17.12 -8.71 -7.13
C GLN A 100 17.77 -8.52 -8.51
N LYS A 101 18.26 -9.57 -9.17
CA LYS A 101 17.50 -10.60 -9.90
C LYS A 101 16.32 -9.98 -10.65
N ASP A 102 16.51 -9.93 -11.95
CA ASP A 102 15.64 -9.46 -13.00
C ASP A 102 14.20 -10.02 -12.92
N ASP A 103 13.30 -9.34 -13.66
CA ASP A 103 11.87 -9.58 -13.87
C ASP A 103 10.98 -9.23 -12.67
N ASP A 104 10.02 -8.30 -12.73
CA ASP A 104 9.14 -7.95 -13.84
C ASP A 104 9.10 -6.43 -14.05
N THR A 105 9.72 -5.96 -15.14
CA THR A 105 9.13 -4.76 -15.77
C THR A 105 7.76 -5.23 -16.25
N VAL A 106 6.68 -4.76 -15.63
CA VAL A 106 5.34 -4.84 -16.23
C VAL A 106 5.37 -3.95 -17.46
N ILE A 107 6.02 -4.43 -18.51
CA ILE A 107 5.74 -4.02 -19.87
C ILE A 107 4.37 -4.63 -20.11
N PHE A 108 3.32 -3.93 -19.66
CA PHE A 108 2.07 -4.01 -20.38
C PHE A 108 2.41 -3.46 -21.75
N ARG A 109 2.90 -4.35 -22.63
CA ARG A 109 2.94 -4.10 -24.06
C ARG A 109 1.50 -3.75 -24.31
N SER A 110 1.24 -2.45 -24.45
CA SER A 110 0.13 -1.97 -25.23
C SER A 110 0.39 -2.58 -26.58
N SER A 111 -0.07 -3.82 -26.76
CA SER A 111 -0.41 -4.33 -28.05
C SER A 111 -1.58 -3.46 -28.45
N ASN A 112 -1.25 -2.26 -28.91
CA ASN A 112 -1.88 -1.54 -29.99
C ASN A 112 -1.79 -2.42 -31.24
N LYS A 113 -2.19 -3.69 -31.13
CA LYS A 113 -2.84 -4.36 -32.21
C LYS A 113 -4.22 -3.73 -32.21
N ARG A 114 -4.29 -2.49 -32.71
CA ARG A 114 -5.51 -1.96 -33.28
C ARG A 114 -6.06 -3.13 -34.08
N ARG A 115 -7.27 -3.56 -33.76
CA ARG A 115 -7.98 -4.37 -34.72
C ARG A 115 -8.02 -3.49 -35.97
N GLU A 116 -7.16 -3.80 -36.94
CA GLU A 116 -7.37 -3.41 -38.33
C GLU A 116 -8.60 -4.17 -38.81
N SER A 117 -9.74 -3.85 -38.19
CA SER A 117 -11.05 -4.01 -38.77
C SER A 117 -11.47 -2.59 -39.09
N THR A 118 -10.81 -2.02 -40.09
CA THR A 118 -11.32 -0.85 -40.83
C THR A 118 -12.50 -1.34 -41.67
N GLY A 119 -13.52 -1.84 -40.99
CA GLY A 119 -14.76 -2.34 -41.56
C GLY A 119 -15.87 -1.90 -40.62
N ASP A 120 -16.95 -1.40 -41.21
CA ASP A 120 -18.16 -0.98 -40.51
C ASP A 120 -18.52 -2.02 -39.43
N PHE A 121 -18.82 -1.54 -38.22
CA PHE A 121 -19.25 -2.36 -37.09
C PHE A 121 -20.49 -3.18 -37.45
N LEU A 122 -21.30 -2.67 -38.37
CA LEU A 122 -22.44 -3.35 -38.97
C LEU A 122 -22.23 -3.66 -40.45
N LYS A 123 -22.67 -4.87 -40.81
CA LYS A 123 -22.93 -5.18 -42.21
C LYS A 123 -24.22 -4.49 -42.64
N ARG A 124 -24.10 -3.43 -43.44
CA ARG A 124 -25.23 -2.69 -44.02
C ARG A 124 -26.13 -3.62 -44.84
N LEU A 125 -27.43 -3.63 -44.55
CA LEU A 125 -28.44 -4.45 -45.22
C LEU A 125 -29.45 -3.57 -45.96
N THR A 126 -29.95 -2.53 -45.30
CA THR A 126 -30.92 -1.57 -45.84
C THR A 126 -30.29 -0.27 -46.33
N CYS A 127 -29.08 0.05 -45.88
CA CYS A 127 -28.38 1.31 -46.17
C CYS A 127 -29.26 2.54 -45.88
N ASP A 128 -30.08 2.44 -44.82
CA ASP A 128 -30.97 3.49 -44.38
C ASP A 128 -30.37 4.31 -43.24
N THR A 129 -31.00 5.43 -42.93
CA THR A 129 -30.51 6.37 -41.90
C THR A 129 -30.46 5.75 -40.50
N ILE A 130 -31.23 4.69 -40.26
CA ILE A 130 -31.23 3.96 -38.98
C ILE A 130 -29.95 3.14 -38.83
N GLU A 131 -29.52 2.42 -39.88
CA GLU A 131 -28.23 1.72 -39.88
C GLU A 131 -27.07 2.70 -39.72
N ASP A 132 -27.13 3.89 -40.33
CA ASP A 132 -26.13 4.95 -40.14
C ASP A 132 -26.05 5.46 -38.70
N GLU A 133 -27.20 5.63 -38.03
CA GLU A 133 -27.26 6.06 -36.64
C GLU A 133 -26.75 4.96 -35.70
N LEU A 134 -27.11 3.70 -35.97
CA LEU A 134 -26.66 2.57 -35.18
C LEU A 134 -25.14 2.37 -35.30
N GLU A 135 -24.56 2.53 -36.50
CA GLU A 135 -23.11 2.49 -36.72
C GLU A 135 -22.40 3.58 -35.90
N LYS A 136 -22.93 4.81 -35.88
CA LYS A 136 -22.38 5.89 -35.04
C LYS A 136 -22.47 5.57 -33.56
N ASN A 137 -23.59 5.01 -33.10
CA ASN A 137 -23.74 4.61 -31.71
C ASN A 137 -22.74 3.52 -31.31
N LEU A 138 -22.48 2.54 -32.19
CA LEU A 138 -21.49 1.49 -31.95
C LEU A 138 -20.06 2.03 -31.90
N ILE A 139 -19.72 3.01 -32.75
CA ILE A 139 -18.44 3.72 -32.67
C ILE A 139 -18.29 4.42 -31.32
N HIS A 140 -19.34 5.09 -30.84
CA HIS A 140 -19.31 5.77 -29.55
C HIS A 140 -19.17 4.77 -28.38
N ILE A 141 -19.86 3.64 -28.45
CA ILE A 141 -19.74 2.54 -27.50
C ILE A 141 -18.31 1.98 -27.47
N ASP A 142 -17.69 1.76 -28.62
CA ASP A 142 -16.32 1.25 -28.72
C ASP A 142 -15.32 2.21 -28.02
N GLN A 143 -15.48 3.52 -28.25
CA GLN A 143 -14.70 4.55 -27.57
C GLN A 143 -14.96 4.58 -26.05
N GLY A 144 -16.22 4.46 -25.63
CA GLY A 144 -16.59 4.38 -24.22
C GLY A 144 -15.97 3.17 -23.52
N ILE A 145 -15.99 2.00 -24.17
CA ILE A 145 -15.36 0.77 -23.67
C ILE A 145 -13.84 0.92 -23.59
N GLU A 146 -13.20 1.56 -24.57
CA GLU A 146 -11.76 1.84 -24.52
C GLU A 146 -11.40 2.71 -23.32
N CYS A 147 -12.22 3.73 -23.05
CA CYS A 147 -12.03 4.60 -21.89
C CYS A 147 -12.19 3.84 -20.57
N VAL A 148 -13.28 3.07 -20.42
CA VAL A 148 -13.51 2.22 -19.22
C VAL A 148 -12.37 1.21 -19.03
N LYS A 149 -11.85 0.64 -20.12
CA LYS A 149 -10.69 -0.25 -20.07
C LYS A 149 -9.45 0.46 -19.53
N ASN A 150 -9.18 1.69 -19.98
CA ASN A 150 -8.03 2.46 -19.49
C ASN A 150 -8.19 2.79 -18.00
N LEU A 151 -9.39 3.21 -17.56
CA LEU A 151 -9.68 3.43 -16.14
C LEU A 151 -9.48 2.16 -15.31
N ALA A 152 -9.94 1.00 -15.80
CA ALA A 152 -9.73 -0.27 -15.12
C ALA A 152 -8.23 -0.63 -15.00
N ILE A 153 -7.41 -0.28 -16.00
CA ILE A 153 -5.96 -0.43 -15.94
C ILE A 153 -5.37 0.50 -14.87
N ASP A 154 -5.77 1.76 -14.84
CA ASP A 154 -5.27 2.74 -13.87
C ASP A 154 -5.63 2.34 -12.44
N MET A 155 -6.89 1.95 -12.20
CA MET A 155 -7.34 1.38 -10.93
C MET A 155 -6.49 0.17 -10.51
N HIS A 156 -6.21 -0.74 -11.45
CA HIS A 156 -5.39 -1.92 -11.17
C HIS A 156 -3.96 -1.56 -10.77
N VAL A 157 -3.35 -0.59 -11.46
CA VAL A 157 -2.01 -0.10 -11.14
C VAL A 157 -1.97 0.53 -9.76
N GLN A 158 -2.95 1.37 -9.42
CA GLN A 158 -3.01 2.00 -8.09
C GLN A 158 -3.19 0.97 -6.97
N LEU A 159 -4.06 -0.02 -7.16
CA LEU A 159 -4.20 -1.12 -6.18
C LEU A 159 -2.88 -1.89 -5.99
N LYS A 160 -2.13 -2.13 -7.08
CA LYS A 160 -0.83 -2.81 -7.01
C LYS A 160 0.25 -1.99 -6.30
N ILE A 161 0.16 -0.66 -6.35
CA ILE A 161 1.06 0.24 -5.61
C ILE A 161 0.71 0.26 -4.12
N GLN A 162 -0.58 0.23 -3.78
CA GLN A 162 -1.05 0.28 -2.40
C GLN A 162 -0.84 -1.03 -1.63
N GLU A 163 -0.94 -2.19 -2.29
CA GLU A 163 -0.77 -3.53 -1.69
C GLU A 163 0.49 -3.63 -0.78
N PRO A 164 1.71 -3.33 -1.25
CA PRO A 164 2.89 -3.38 -0.38
C PRO A 164 2.96 -2.26 0.67
N LYS A 165 2.22 -1.15 0.51
CA LYS A 165 2.12 -0.10 1.56
C LYS A 165 1.33 -0.63 2.74
N LEU A 166 0.24 -1.36 2.49
CA LEU A 166 -0.57 -1.98 3.53
C LEU A 166 0.24 -3.01 4.33
N ASP A 167 1.04 -3.85 3.67
CA ASP A 167 1.91 -4.81 4.36
C ASP A 167 2.90 -4.13 5.32
N ARG A 168 3.52 -3.02 4.90
CA ARG A 168 4.45 -2.25 5.75
C ARG A 168 3.74 -1.57 6.92
N ILE A 169 2.54 -1.04 6.68
CA ILE A 169 1.69 -0.45 7.73
C ILE A 169 1.29 -1.50 8.76
N GLU A 170 0.92 -2.71 8.31
CA GLU A 170 0.61 -3.84 9.19
C GLU A 170 1.81 -4.19 10.07
N GLU A 171 2.99 -4.39 9.49
CA GLU A 171 4.22 -4.71 10.22
C GLU A 171 4.59 -3.62 11.25
N LEU A 172 4.51 -2.34 10.86
CA LEU A 172 4.76 -1.22 11.77
C LEU A 172 3.72 -1.15 12.90
N THR A 173 2.46 -1.48 12.61
CA THR A 173 1.38 -1.48 13.60
C THR A 173 1.58 -2.59 14.61
N GLU A 174 1.87 -3.81 14.18
CA GLU A 174 2.17 -4.94 15.07
C GLU A 174 3.38 -4.66 15.97
N THR A 175 4.45 -4.08 15.38
CA THR A 175 5.65 -3.70 16.13
C THR A 175 5.32 -2.65 17.19
N ASN A 176 4.59 -1.60 16.81
CA ASN A 176 4.17 -0.55 17.74
C ASN A 176 3.33 -1.10 18.89
N ASP A 177 2.37 -1.98 18.60
CA ASP A 177 1.50 -2.56 19.62
C ASP A 177 2.30 -3.39 20.64
N SER A 178 3.22 -4.24 20.16
CA SER A 178 4.09 -5.03 21.02
C SER A 178 5.02 -4.17 21.89
N VAL A 179 5.58 -3.10 21.34
CA VAL A 179 6.45 -2.18 22.10
C VAL A 179 5.63 -1.42 23.15
N VAL A 180 4.44 -0.92 22.81
CA VAL A 180 3.54 -0.25 23.76
C VAL A 180 3.19 -1.16 24.92
N GLU A 181 2.79 -2.41 24.66
CA GLU A 181 2.45 -3.37 25.70
C GLU A 181 3.64 -3.63 26.64
N GLY A 182 4.83 -3.87 26.07
CA GLY A 182 6.05 -4.11 26.85
C GLY A 182 6.49 -2.91 27.69
N VAL A 183 6.38 -1.68 27.15
CA VAL A 183 6.67 -0.44 27.87
C VAL A 183 5.65 -0.24 29.01
N ASN A 184 4.36 -0.46 28.74
CA ASN A 184 3.31 -0.33 29.74
C ASN A 184 3.52 -1.29 30.92
N ASP A 185 3.91 -2.54 30.64
CA ASP A 185 4.25 -3.52 31.67
C ASP A 185 5.44 -3.10 32.54
N LYS A 186 6.50 -2.56 31.94
CA LYS A 186 7.65 -2.01 32.70
C LYS A 186 7.24 -0.82 33.56
N VAL A 187 6.49 0.12 33.00
CA VAL A 187 5.99 1.30 33.74
C VAL A 187 5.12 0.84 34.93
N LYS A 188 4.25 -0.14 34.73
CA LYS A 188 3.43 -0.70 35.81
C LYS A 188 4.28 -1.33 36.93
N LYS A 189 5.40 -1.99 36.60
CA LYS A 189 6.36 -2.50 37.58
C LYS A 189 7.16 -1.40 38.29
N LEU A 190 7.33 -0.22 37.69
CA LEU A 190 7.98 0.92 38.33
C LEU A 190 7.05 1.64 39.32
N LEU A 191 5.74 1.59 39.09
CA LEU A 191 4.73 2.25 39.93
C LEU A 191 4.29 1.43 41.14
N HIS A 192 4.55 0.12 41.14
CA HIS A 192 4.20 -0.83 42.20
C HIS A 192 5.43 -1.40 42.88
#